data_AF-Q5K8N7-F1
#
_entry.id   AF-Q5K8N7-F1
#
_cell.length_a   1.000
_cell.length_b   1.000
_cell.length_c   1.000
_cell.angle_alpha   90.00
_cell.angle_beta   90.00
_cell.angle_gamma   90.00
#
_symmetry.space_group_name_H-M   'P 1'
#
loop_
_entity.id
_entity.type
_entity.pdbx_description
1 polymer ?
#
loop_
_entity_poly.entity_id
_entity_poly.type
_entity_poly.pdbx_seq_one_letter_code
_entity_poly.pdbx_strand_id
1 'polypeptide(L)'
;MSTISLDKIPDVPTDDDATVKQFTDETGAPASLPEIGSGGEESKLKVLMGLMRKLMGVKDVANLRLSLPASLLEPIPNLEYWQYADRADILAAVGDSDNELERMLAVLRFSFSKELKFIRSRLGKPYNSALGEHFRCSWRLPPLLIDNETKEPVVRTHIHVPLPGEPLYGGQGGSGWITPVLRPEDGGKPNSEASSIISSSSKTSKKQPVKALSPESVDRVVPGPGKEVEADPDAGVLESEKVTVVFLCEQVSHHPPISAAYYYCPEKGIEAYCMDQIAAKVSGMSVKLGPGSSNKGIFVKIARDGPGQNEEYQITHPAAAVNGILKGSYYGTISDVVQVICRGGEKTTTKLKALLDYKEESWLGKPKFLVDGIIYRYTVGNEEEEGWTKAKQVPADKILGYLEGCWMKQIRYKLKGQKEWKVLLDLDQLALIPKDVRPLHEQDEHESRKLWESVTENLISKNWGEATKSKQTIEQRQRDKAAERKTKGETHQARYFQPDYEDGRPKLTNEGQKALEDEIQRCRGQ
;
A
#
# COMPACT_ATOMS: atom_id res chain seq x y z
N MET A 1 -37.94 -23.99 34.76
CA MET A 1 -38.52 -22.82 34.06
C MET A 1 -37.91 -21.57 34.64
N SER A 2 -36.89 -21.01 33.96
CA SER A 2 -36.42 -19.64 34.15
C SER A 2 -35.70 -19.25 32.87
N THR A 3 -36.39 -18.48 32.03
CA THR A 3 -35.90 -17.89 30.78
C THR A 3 -34.77 -16.92 31.07
N ILE A 4 -33.58 -17.23 30.58
CA ILE A 4 -32.44 -16.30 30.55
C ILE A 4 -32.67 -15.38 29.34
N SER A 5 -32.72 -14.08 29.61
CA SER A 5 -32.86 -13.01 28.63
C SER A 5 -31.69 -13.04 27.66
N LEU A 6 -31.98 -13.09 26.36
CA LEU A 6 -31.01 -12.83 25.29
C LEU A 6 -30.62 -11.35 25.38
N ASP A 7 -29.45 -11.08 25.97
CA ASP A 7 -28.86 -9.74 25.93
C ASP A 7 -28.53 -9.37 24.49
N LYS A 8 -28.92 -8.14 24.14
CA LYS A 8 -28.84 -7.55 22.81
C LYS A 8 -27.41 -7.61 22.26
N ILE A 9 -27.30 -8.17 21.06
CA ILE A 9 -26.16 -8.03 20.16
C ILE A 9 -25.91 -6.51 19.98
N PRO A 10 -24.67 -6.00 20.10
CA PRO A 10 -24.38 -4.61 19.78
C PRO A 10 -24.68 -4.36 18.29
N ASP A 11 -25.55 -3.40 17.99
CA ASP A 11 -25.86 -3.01 16.62
C ASP A 11 -24.58 -2.55 15.89
N VAL A 12 -24.19 -3.32 14.88
CA VAL A 12 -23.33 -2.80 13.81
C VAL A 12 -24.13 -1.69 13.13
N PRO A 13 -23.61 -0.46 12.97
CA PRO A 13 -24.35 0.62 12.33
C PRO A 13 -24.86 0.16 10.96
N THR A 14 -26.18 0.01 10.85
CA THR A 14 -26.87 -0.22 9.59
C THR A 14 -26.94 1.10 8.81
N ASP A 15 -27.29 1.03 7.53
CA ASP A 15 -27.45 2.15 6.58
C ASP A 15 -28.25 3.38 7.11
N ASP A 16 -28.94 3.25 8.27
CA ASP A 16 -29.90 4.22 8.78
C ASP A 16 -29.39 5.10 9.95
N ASP A 17 -28.18 4.92 10.50
CA ASP A 17 -27.73 5.71 11.68
C ASP A 17 -26.94 7.00 11.36
N ALA A 18 -26.75 7.30 10.08
CA ALA A 18 -26.23 8.59 9.63
C ALA A 18 -27.28 9.31 8.79
N THR A 19 -27.86 10.39 9.29
CA THR A 19 -28.50 11.41 8.45
C THR A 19 -27.45 12.03 7.52
N VAL A 20 -27.16 11.35 6.41
CA VAL A 20 -26.23 11.80 5.36
C VAL A 20 -26.85 13.02 4.66
N LYS A 21 -26.28 14.21 4.86
CA LYS A 21 -26.59 15.37 4.01
C LYS A 21 -25.88 15.20 2.67
N GLN A 22 -26.58 14.66 1.69
CA GLN A 22 -26.12 14.57 0.32
C GLN A 22 -25.98 16.00 -0.23
N PHE A 23 -24.80 16.38 -0.72
CA PHE A 23 -24.62 17.67 -1.39
C PHE A 23 -25.27 17.54 -2.76
N THR A 24 -26.51 17.98 -2.88
CA THR A 24 -27.27 17.90 -4.13
C THR A 24 -27.12 19.17 -4.94
N ASP A 25 -27.14 19.06 -6.27
CA ASP A 25 -27.41 20.22 -7.13
C ASP A 25 -28.91 20.62 -7.04
N GLU A 26 -29.31 21.62 -7.84
CA GLU A 26 -30.69 22.14 -7.87
C GLU A 26 -31.74 21.08 -8.26
N THR A 27 -31.32 19.91 -8.74
CA THR A 27 -32.19 18.80 -9.16
C THR A 27 -32.30 17.66 -8.14
N GLY A 28 -31.57 17.74 -7.02
CA GLY A 28 -31.52 16.65 -6.04
C GLY A 28 -30.50 15.54 -6.38
N ALA A 29 -29.75 15.68 -7.48
CA ALA A 29 -28.67 14.77 -7.84
C ALA A 29 -27.38 15.13 -7.07
N PRO A 30 -26.47 14.18 -6.76
CA PRO A 30 -25.19 14.51 -6.14
C PRO A 30 -24.45 15.57 -6.98
N ALA A 31 -24.01 16.66 -6.37
CA ALA A 31 -23.38 17.76 -7.06
C ALA A 31 -22.12 17.29 -7.82
N SER A 32 -22.25 17.09 -9.14
CA SER A 32 -21.13 16.83 -10.04
C SER A 32 -20.51 18.15 -10.49
N LEU A 33 -19.19 18.23 -10.51
CA LEU A 33 -18.50 19.35 -11.15
C LEU A 33 -18.50 19.17 -12.67
N PRO A 34 -18.60 20.25 -13.45
CA PRO A 34 -18.54 20.17 -14.91
C PRO A 34 -17.22 19.53 -15.35
N GLU A 35 -17.28 18.71 -16.41
CA GLU A 35 -16.10 18.10 -16.97
C GLU A 35 -15.12 19.15 -17.46
N ILE A 36 -13.84 18.88 -17.23
CA ILE A 36 -12.76 19.68 -17.79
C ILE A 36 -12.56 19.14 -19.21
N GLY A 37 -12.82 19.97 -20.22
CA GLY A 37 -12.40 19.65 -21.60
C GLY A 37 -10.89 19.49 -21.69
N SER A 38 -10.29 19.54 -22.89
CA SER A 38 -8.83 19.49 -23.07
C SER A 38 -8.05 20.70 -22.48
N GLY A 39 -8.63 21.44 -21.52
CA GLY A 39 -8.00 22.55 -20.82
C GLY A 39 -6.87 22.08 -19.91
N GLY A 40 -5.76 22.83 -19.94
CA GLY A 40 -4.55 22.56 -19.17
C GLY A 40 -4.73 22.64 -17.64
N GLU A 41 -3.61 22.57 -16.92
CA GLU A 41 -3.54 22.47 -15.45
C GLU A 41 -4.30 23.58 -14.70
N GLU A 42 -4.42 24.78 -15.28
CA GLU A 42 -5.22 25.88 -14.73
C GLU A 42 -6.71 25.55 -14.60
N SER A 43 -7.26 24.75 -15.52
CA SER A 43 -8.67 24.33 -15.47
C SER A 43 -8.91 23.32 -14.34
N LYS A 44 -7.97 22.38 -14.15
CA LYS A 44 -7.96 21.44 -13.02
C LYS A 44 -7.87 22.17 -11.68
N LEU A 45 -7.02 23.18 -11.59
CA LEU A 45 -6.88 24.02 -10.39
C LEU A 45 -8.19 24.72 -10.02
N LYS A 46 -8.90 25.30 -11.00
CA LYS A 46 -10.18 25.99 -10.77
C LYS A 46 -11.25 25.05 -10.24
N VAL A 47 -11.36 23.84 -10.80
CA VAL A 47 -12.30 22.81 -10.34
C VAL A 47 -11.97 22.38 -8.90
N LEU A 48 -10.70 22.11 -8.62
CA LEU A 48 -10.26 21.69 -7.28
C LEU A 48 -10.47 22.80 -6.22
N MET A 49 -10.22 24.07 -6.59
CA MET A 49 -10.51 25.23 -5.75
C MET A 49 -12.00 25.41 -5.48
N GLY A 50 -12.84 25.17 -6.49
CA GLY A 50 -14.30 25.15 -6.34
C GLY A 50 -14.75 24.07 -5.36
N LEU A 51 -14.15 22.88 -5.45
CA LEU A 51 -14.41 21.76 -4.53
C LEU A 51 -13.99 22.11 -3.08
N MET A 52 -12.78 22.65 -2.90
CA MET A 52 -12.29 23.08 -1.58
C MET A 52 -13.19 24.14 -0.95
N ARG A 53 -13.67 25.11 -1.73
CA ARG A 53 -14.60 26.13 -1.23
C ARG A 53 -15.92 25.53 -0.74
N LYS A 54 -16.44 24.49 -1.41
CA LYS A 54 -17.64 23.75 -0.98
C LYS A 54 -17.41 22.92 0.29
N LEU A 55 -16.17 22.52 0.55
CA LEU A 55 -15.76 21.77 1.73
C LEU A 55 -15.53 22.63 2.98
N MET A 56 -15.26 23.92 2.81
CA MET A 56 -15.01 24.85 3.92
C MET A 56 -16.26 25.01 4.80
N GLY A 57 -16.14 24.62 6.08
CA GLY A 57 -17.19 24.80 7.09
C GLY A 57 -18.19 23.64 7.22
N VAL A 58 -18.02 22.56 6.44
CA VAL A 58 -18.81 21.32 6.63
C VAL A 58 -18.28 20.58 7.87
N LYS A 59 -19.12 20.46 8.90
CA LYS A 59 -18.76 19.79 10.16
C LYS A 59 -18.68 18.27 10.05
N ASP A 60 -19.35 17.67 9.06
CA ASP A 60 -19.42 16.23 8.84
C ASP A 60 -18.95 15.86 7.42
N VAL A 61 -17.63 15.87 7.22
CA VAL A 61 -16.99 15.61 5.92
C VAL A 61 -16.88 14.10 5.63
N ALA A 62 -16.96 13.26 6.67
CA ALA A 62 -16.89 11.81 6.53
C ALA A 62 -18.07 11.25 5.71
N ASN A 63 -19.23 11.90 5.78
CA ASN A 63 -20.44 11.54 5.02
C ASN A 63 -20.60 12.31 3.70
N LEU A 64 -19.64 13.18 3.35
CA LEU A 64 -19.76 14.04 2.18
C LEU A 64 -19.39 13.28 0.90
N ARG A 65 -20.38 13.11 0.01
CA ARG A 65 -20.17 12.53 -1.33
C ARG A 65 -19.71 13.59 -2.31
N LEU A 66 -18.42 13.58 -2.67
CA LEU A 66 -17.88 14.37 -3.77
C LEU A 66 -17.48 13.44 -4.91
N SER A 67 -18.27 13.44 -5.98
CA SER A 67 -17.84 12.85 -7.25
C SER A 67 -16.82 13.78 -7.90
N LEU A 68 -15.59 13.29 -8.06
CA LEU A 68 -14.61 14.00 -8.87
C LEU A 68 -14.90 13.76 -10.36
N PRO A 69 -14.62 14.74 -11.24
CA PRO A 69 -14.60 14.53 -12.69
C PRO A 69 -13.63 13.43 -13.10
N ALA A 70 -13.91 12.76 -14.23
CA ALA A 70 -13.09 11.66 -14.75
C ALA A 70 -11.61 12.07 -14.96
N SER A 71 -11.37 13.32 -15.36
CA SER A 71 -10.03 13.89 -15.59
C SER A 71 -9.12 14.02 -14.35
N LEU A 72 -9.65 13.77 -13.15
CA LEU A 72 -8.93 13.72 -11.87
C LEU A 72 -8.83 12.30 -11.28
N LEU A 73 -9.36 11.29 -11.98
CA LEU A 73 -9.31 9.89 -11.56
C LEU A 73 -8.11 9.19 -12.18
N GLU A 74 -7.49 8.31 -11.42
CA GLU A 74 -6.51 7.35 -11.93
C GLU A 74 -7.25 6.18 -12.59
N PRO A 75 -6.68 5.57 -13.65
CA PRO A 75 -7.34 4.49 -14.38
C PRO A 75 -7.26 3.14 -13.63
N ILE A 76 -7.61 3.12 -12.34
CA ILE A 76 -7.47 1.97 -11.44
C ILE A 76 -8.61 1.89 -10.41
N PRO A 77 -9.23 0.72 -10.21
CA PRO A 77 -10.24 0.52 -9.17
C PRO A 77 -9.67 0.64 -7.75
N ASN A 78 -10.50 1.05 -6.77
CA ASN A 78 -10.06 1.27 -5.40
C ASN A 78 -9.58 -0.01 -4.69
N LEU A 79 -10.25 -1.15 -4.89
CA LEU A 79 -9.84 -2.43 -4.31
C LEU A 79 -8.47 -2.90 -4.84
N GLU A 80 -8.18 -2.61 -6.10
CA GLU A 80 -6.87 -2.87 -6.71
C GLU A 80 -5.79 -1.91 -6.19
N TYR A 81 -6.16 -0.64 -5.97
CA TYR A 81 -5.24 0.40 -5.54
C TYR A 81 -4.74 0.20 -4.09
N TRP A 82 -5.63 -0.20 -3.18
CA TRP A 82 -5.34 -0.37 -1.74
C TRP A 82 -4.98 -1.81 -1.34
N GLN A 83 -4.20 -2.48 -2.19
CA GLN A 83 -3.72 -3.83 -1.92
C GLN A 83 -2.58 -3.94 -0.88
N TYR A 84 -1.99 -2.83 -0.41
CA TYR A 84 -0.88 -2.81 0.56
C TYR A 84 0.27 -3.85 0.40
N ALA A 85 0.54 -4.32 -0.82
CA ALA A 85 1.52 -5.38 -1.12
C ALA A 85 2.39 -5.01 -2.33
N ASP A 86 2.74 -3.74 -2.47
CA ASP A 86 3.61 -3.26 -3.57
C ASP A 86 5.00 -3.96 -3.59
N ARG A 87 5.37 -4.56 -2.45
CA ARG A 87 6.52 -5.45 -2.25
C ARG A 87 6.10 -6.74 -1.53
N ALA A 88 5.44 -7.62 -2.26
CA ALA A 88 4.98 -8.92 -1.77
C ALA A 88 6.12 -9.84 -1.27
N ASP A 89 7.33 -9.68 -1.81
CA ASP A 89 8.56 -10.34 -1.33
C ASP A 89 8.89 -9.98 0.12
N ILE A 90 8.76 -8.69 0.47
CA ILE A 90 9.02 -8.21 1.83
C ILE A 90 7.94 -8.70 2.80
N LEU A 91 6.68 -8.81 2.36
CA LEU A 91 5.61 -9.42 3.17
C LEU A 91 5.90 -10.89 3.44
N ALA A 92 6.26 -11.67 2.41
CA ALA A 92 6.55 -13.10 2.54
C ALA A 92 7.74 -13.38 3.48
N ALA A 93 8.71 -12.46 3.57
CA ALA A 93 9.92 -12.61 4.38
C ALA A 93 9.76 -12.25 5.87
N VAL A 94 8.57 -11.80 6.32
CA VAL A 94 8.34 -11.35 7.71
C VAL A 94 8.74 -12.40 8.75
N GLY A 95 8.49 -13.68 8.45
CA GLY A 95 8.76 -14.79 9.34
C GLY A 95 10.15 -15.42 9.19
N ASP A 96 11.05 -14.95 8.34
CA ASP A 96 12.24 -15.74 7.96
C ASP A 96 13.31 -15.86 9.05
N SER A 97 13.30 -15.00 10.08
CA SER A 97 14.31 -15.02 11.15
C SER A 97 13.85 -15.75 12.41
N ASP A 98 14.77 -16.47 13.03
CA ASP A 98 14.58 -17.11 14.34
C ASP A 98 14.55 -16.09 15.49
N ASN A 99 15.10 -14.88 15.27
CA ASN A 99 15.20 -13.85 16.27
C ASN A 99 13.99 -12.88 16.25
N GLU A 100 13.34 -12.68 17.40
CA GLU A 100 12.15 -11.81 17.51
C GLU A 100 12.39 -10.35 17.07
N LEU A 101 13.59 -9.82 17.29
CA LEU A 101 13.94 -8.45 16.93
C LEU A 101 14.21 -8.33 15.44
N GLU A 102 14.83 -9.33 14.82
CA GLU A 102 14.99 -9.39 13.36
C GLU A 102 13.64 -9.55 12.65
N ARG A 103 12.69 -10.34 13.20
CA ARG A 103 11.30 -10.38 12.72
C ARG A 103 10.60 -9.03 12.85
N MET A 104 10.74 -8.33 13.99
CA MET A 104 10.23 -6.96 14.14
C MET A 104 10.83 -6.02 13.08
N LEU A 105 12.13 -6.11 12.77
CA LEU A 105 12.75 -5.35 11.68
C LEU A 105 12.16 -5.74 10.30
N ALA A 106 11.84 -7.00 10.06
CA ALA A 106 11.17 -7.43 8.82
C ALA A 106 9.75 -6.85 8.69
N VAL A 107 8.96 -6.84 9.77
CA VAL A 107 7.64 -6.17 9.81
C VAL A 107 7.78 -4.66 9.55
N LEU A 108 8.82 -4.02 10.09
CA LEU A 108 9.10 -2.61 9.83
C LEU A 108 9.47 -2.38 8.35
N ARG A 109 10.23 -3.26 7.70
CA ARG A 109 10.47 -3.20 6.24
C ARG A 109 9.15 -3.24 5.47
N PHE A 110 8.27 -4.20 5.81
CA PHE A 110 6.93 -4.28 5.21
C PHE A 110 6.12 -3.00 5.43
N SER A 111 6.15 -2.44 6.64
CA SER A 111 5.44 -1.18 6.96
C SER A 111 5.89 0.00 6.09
N PHE A 112 7.15 0.05 5.67
CA PHE A 112 7.67 1.11 4.79
C PHE A 112 7.47 0.80 3.30
N SER A 113 7.36 -0.47 2.90
CA SER A 113 7.29 -0.88 1.50
C SER A 113 5.86 -1.14 0.99
N LYS A 114 4.88 -1.35 1.87
CA LYS A 114 3.50 -1.70 1.52
C LYS A 114 2.80 -0.71 0.58
N GLU A 115 3.24 0.54 0.58
CA GLU A 115 2.69 1.63 -0.24
C GLU A 115 3.77 2.33 -1.07
N LEU A 116 4.75 1.57 -1.54
CA LEU A 116 5.83 2.05 -2.42
C LEU A 116 5.28 2.82 -3.65
N LYS A 117 4.03 2.58 -4.07
CA LYS A 117 3.37 3.35 -5.13
C LYS A 117 3.34 4.85 -4.87
N PHE A 118 3.30 5.33 -3.62
CA PHE A 118 3.34 6.77 -3.35
C PHE A 118 4.71 7.41 -3.58
N ILE A 119 5.75 6.57 -3.61
CA ILE A 119 7.11 6.95 -3.96
C ILE A 119 7.30 6.90 -5.48
N ARG A 120 6.73 5.87 -6.13
CA ARG A 120 6.98 5.53 -7.55
C ARG A 120 5.95 6.01 -8.55
N SER A 121 4.76 6.38 -8.10
CA SER A 121 3.62 6.69 -8.97
C SER A 121 3.13 8.11 -8.75
N ARG A 122 2.38 8.63 -9.72
CA ARG A 122 1.62 9.87 -9.51
C ARG A 122 0.56 9.62 -8.45
N LEU A 123 0.36 10.63 -7.59
CA LEU A 123 -0.75 10.63 -6.67
C LEU A 123 -2.03 10.93 -7.45
N GLY A 124 -3.00 10.04 -7.34
CA GLY A 124 -4.32 10.28 -7.89
C GLY A 124 -5.38 9.42 -7.23
N LYS A 125 -6.64 9.73 -7.53
CA LYS A 125 -7.79 9.12 -6.85
C LYS A 125 -8.30 7.91 -7.65
N PRO A 126 -8.37 6.70 -7.08
CA PRO A 126 -9.01 5.56 -7.72
C PRO A 126 -10.55 5.70 -7.78
N TYR A 127 -11.23 4.84 -8.54
CA TYR A 127 -12.71 4.80 -8.53
C TYR A 127 -13.22 4.22 -7.23
N ASN A 128 -14.22 4.85 -6.60
CA ASN A 128 -14.86 4.31 -5.40
C ASN A 128 -15.47 2.94 -5.69
N SER A 129 -15.18 1.94 -4.85
CA SER A 129 -15.68 0.59 -5.10
C SER A 129 -17.19 0.45 -4.83
N ALA A 130 -17.80 -0.43 -5.62
CA ALA A 130 -19.19 -0.82 -5.52
C ALA A 130 -19.39 -1.88 -4.41
N LEU A 131 -20.57 -1.89 -3.74
CA LEU A 131 -20.90 -2.94 -2.77
C LEU A 131 -20.85 -4.34 -3.42
N GLY A 132 -20.13 -5.28 -2.79
CA GLY A 132 -19.89 -6.64 -3.32
C GLY A 132 -18.88 -6.71 -4.46
N GLU A 133 -18.27 -5.59 -4.85
CA GLU A 133 -17.09 -5.61 -5.72
C GLU A 133 -15.96 -6.37 -5.02
N HIS A 134 -15.20 -7.15 -5.78
CA HIS A 134 -14.04 -7.87 -5.25
C HIS A 134 -12.85 -7.78 -6.19
N PHE A 135 -11.66 -7.95 -5.64
CA PHE A 135 -10.43 -8.01 -6.43
C PHE A 135 -9.54 -9.13 -5.91
N ARG A 136 -8.86 -9.78 -6.85
CA ARG A 136 -7.93 -10.87 -6.60
C ARG A 136 -6.70 -10.68 -7.45
N CYS A 137 -5.55 -10.93 -6.87
CA CYS A 137 -4.29 -10.98 -7.59
C CYS A 137 -3.30 -11.90 -6.88
N SER A 138 -2.21 -12.16 -7.58
CA SER A 138 -1.12 -12.96 -7.06
C SER A 138 0.23 -12.42 -7.47
N TRP A 139 1.26 -12.84 -6.75
CA TRP A 139 2.64 -12.70 -7.15
C TRP A 139 3.34 -14.05 -6.99
N ARG A 140 4.10 -14.46 -8.00
CA ARG A 140 5.11 -15.52 -7.87
C ARG A 140 6.48 -14.90 -8.04
N LEU A 141 7.31 -15.01 -7.02
CA LEU A 141 8.53 -14.21 -6.91
C LEU A 141 9.65 -14.94 -6.18
N PRO A 142 10.92 -14.63 -6.50
CA PRO A 142 12.05 -15.00 -5.65
C PRO A 142 11.90 -14.50 -4.21
N PRO A 143 12.36 -15.28 -3.22
CA PRO A 143 12.34 -14.86 -1.83
C PRO A 143 13.30 -13.69 -1.60
N LEU A 144 12.92 -12.75 -0.72
CA LEU A 144 13.83 -11.72 -0.27
C LEU A 144 14.95 -12.35 0.57
N LEU A 145 16.19 -12.01 0.25
CA LEU A 145 17.35 -12.47 1.01
C LEU A 145 17.85 -11.36 1.93
N ILE A 146 18.31 -11.73 3.12
CA ILE A 146 18.99 -10.82 4.05
C ILE A 146 20.47 -11.18 4.06
N ASP A 147 21.34 -10.20 3.83
CA ASP A 147 22.78 -10.39 3.90
C ASP A 147 23.19 -10.72 5.33
N ASN A 148 23.95 -11.80 5.53
CA ASN A 148 24.29 -12.28 6.86
C ASN A 148 25.25 -11.34 7.61
N GLU A 149 26.11 -10.62 6.89
CA GLU A 149 27.12 -9.73 7.48
C GLU A 149 26.51 -8.34 7.73
N THR A 150 25.92 -7.74 6.71
CA THR A 150 25.39 -6.38 6.79
C THR A 150 24.02 -6.33 7.48
N LYS A 151 23.25 -7.43 7.42
CA LYS A 151 21.84 -7.52 7.83
C LYS A 151 20.89 -6.67 6.98
N GLU A 152 21.35 -6.29 5.78
CA GLU A 152 20.59 -5.51 4.82
C GLU A 152 19.82 -6.43 3.85
N PRO A 153 18.64 -6.00 3.36
CA PRO A 153 17.94 -6.75 2.32
C PRO A 153 18.71 -6.71 1.00
N VAL A 154 18.89 -7.87 0.38
CA VAL A 154 19.49 -8.03 -0.95
C VAL A 154 18.36 -8.05 -1.97
N VAL A 155 18.10 -6.89 -2.57
CA VAL A 155 17.08 -6.73 -3.61
C VAL A 155 17.65 -7.24 -4.93
N ARG A 156 17.13 -8.38 -5.42
CA ARG A 156 17.56 -8.99 -6.68
C ARG A 156 16.56 -8.77 -7.82
N THR A 157 15.31 -8.51 -7.49
CA THR A 157 14.20 -8.38 -8.43
C THR A 157 13.63 -6.97 -8.40
N HIS A 158 13.07 -6.55 -9.54
CA HIS A 158 12.33 -5.29 -9.68
C HIS A 158 13.06 -4.10 -9.05
N ILE A 159 14.31 -3.90 -9.49
CA ILE A 159 15.15 -2.79 -9.06
C ILE A 159 14.70 -1.53 -9.79
N HIS A 160 14.62 -0.43 -9.05
CA HIS A 160 14.36 0.88 -9.64
C HIS A 160 15.61 1.45 -10.31
N VAL A 161 15.52 1.72 -11.60
CA VAL A 161 16.57 2.40 -12.39
C VAL A 161 16.03 3.76 -12.82
N PRO A 162 16.50 4.87 -12.21
CA PRO A 162 15.96 6.20 -12.49
C PRO A 162 16.24 6.63 -13.93
N LEU A 163 15.23 7.25 -14.58
CA LEU A 163 15.40 7.84 -15.90
C LEU A 163 16.04 9.24 -15.82
N PRO A 164 16.82 9.69 -16.84
CA PRO A 164 17.33 11.05 -16.89
C PRO A 164 16.19 12.08 -16.83
N GLY A 165 16.20 12.95 -15.81
CA GLY A 165 15.18 13.99 -15.61
C GLY A 165 13.92 13.52 -14.87
N GLU A 166 13.86 12.27 -14.41
CA GLU A 166 12.81 11.79 -13.53
C GLU A 166 12.80 12.63 -12.23
N PRO A 167 11.66 13.21 -11.82
CA PRO A 167 11.60 13.92 -10.56
C PRO A 167 11.84 12.94 -9.43
N LEU A 168 12.67 13.35 -8.46
CA LEU A 168 13.13 12.45 -7.41
C LEU A 168 12.00 11.70 -6.71
N TYR A 169 10.88 12.35 -6.37
CA TYR A 169 9.72 11.72 -5.70
C TYR A 169 8.43 12.53 -5.84
N GLY A 170 7.28 11.85 -5.88
CA GLY A 170 5.98 12.39 -5.47
C GLY A 170 5.47 13.66 -6.18
N GLY A 171 5.91 13.97 -7.40
CA GLY A 171 5.47 15.15 -8.17
C GLY A 171 5.64 14.97 -9.68
N GLN A 172 4.99 15.83 -10.49
CA GLN A 172 4.80 15.73 -11.96
C GLN A 172 5.91 14.98 -12.73
N GLY A 173 5.76 13.66 -12.90
CA GLY A 173 6.76 12.85 -13.60
C GLY A 173 6.38 11.45 -14.04
N GLY A 174 5.20 10.91 -13.72
CA GLY A 174 4.78 9.63 -14.28
C GLY A 174 4.18 9.81 -15.68
N SER A 175 4.99 9.94 -16.73
CA SER A 175 4.56 9.58 -18.08
C SER A 175 5.25 8.28 -18.46
N GLY A 176 4.51 7.17 -18.46
CA GLY A 176 4.95 5.90 -19.01
C GLY A 176 5.65 5.01 -17.99
N TRP A 177 4.91 4.04 -17.47
CA TRP A 177 5.52 2.83 -16.95
C TRP A 177 6.11 2.05 -18.12
N ILE A 178 7.40 1.75 -18.06
CA ILE A 178 7.94 0.52 -18.62
C ILE A 178 8.80 -0.08 -17.52
N THR A 179 8.26 -1.04 -16.76
CA THR A 179 9.11 -2.13 -16.28
C THR A 179 9.59 -2.82 -17.55
N PRO A 180 10.90 -2.89 -17.86
CA PRO A 180 11.34 -3.70 -18.98
C PRO A 180 10.90 -5.14 -18.69
N VAL A 181 9.86 -5.58 -19.36
CA VAL A 181 9.58 -7.01 -19.53
C VAL A 181 10.43 -7.39 -20.71
N LEU A 182 11.60 -7.97 -20.46
CA LEU A 182 12.44 -8.52 -21.50
C LEU A 182 11.67 -9.67 -22.16
N ARG A 183 11.19 -9.47 -23.39
CA ARG A 183 10.63 -10.54 -24.20
C ARG A 183 11.75 -11.07 -25.11
N PRO A 184 11.93 -12.40 -25.23
CA PRO A 184 12.98 -12.98 -26.06
C PRO A 184 12.93 -12.62 -27.56
N GLU A 185 11.82 -12.06 -28.04
CA GLU A 185 11.49 -11.97 -29.47
C GLU A 185 11.66 -10.59 -30.13
N ASP A 186 12.06 -9.56 -29.38
CA ASP A 186 12.29 -8.21 -29.93
C ASP A 186 13.76 -7.96 -30.37
N GLY A 187 14.53 -9.02 -30.61
CA GLY A 187 15.93 -8.98 -31.05
C GLY A 187 16.12 -8.45 -32.48
N GLY A 188 16.29 -7.13 -32.61
CA GLY A 188 16.84 -6.48 -33.81
C GLY A 188 18.35 -6.69 -33.91
N LYS A 189 18.81 -7.24 -35.04
CA LYS A 189 20.23 -7.53 -35.35
C LYS A 189 21.17 -6.31 -35.20
N PRO A 190 22.46 -6.52 -34.92
CA PRO A 190 23.40 -5.46 -34.61
C PRO A 190 23.84 -4.74 -35.90
N ASN A 191 23.93 -3.41 -35.84
CA ASN A 191 24.87 -2.69 -36.67
C ASN A 191 25.70 -1.74 -35.81
N SER A 192 27.00 -1.83 -36.03
CA SER A 192 28.08 -1.05 -35.44
C SER A 192 28.04 0.42 -35.85
N GLU A 193 28.73 1.23 -35.04
CA GLU A 193 29.15 2.63 -35.27
C GLU A 193 28.22 3.71 -34.70
N ALA A 194 28.57 4.24 -33.52
CA ALA A 194 29.09 5.60 -33.41
C ALA A 194 29.46 5.94 -31.96
N SER A 195 30.71 6.39 -31.80
CA SER A 195 31.39 6.71 -30.55
C SER A 195 31.18 8.16 -30.12
N SER A 196 31.61 8.44 -28.89
CA SER A 196 31.95 9.75 -28.27
C SER A 196 30.76 10.55 -27.69
N ILE A 197 30.82 11.16 -26.50
CA ILE A 197 31.78 12.18 -26.06
C ILE A 197 31.90 12.24 -24.50
N ILE A 198 33.14 12.06 -24.04
CA ILE A 198 33.94 12.83 -23.05
C ILE A 198 33.38 13.15 -21.65
N SER A 199 34.04 12.54 -20.65
CA SER A 199 34.25 13.09 -19.29
C SER A 199 35.62 13.78 -19.19
N SER A 200 35.68 14.96 -18.57
CA SER A 200 36.89 15.59 -18.01
C SER A 200 36.51 16.12 -16.62
N SER A 201 37.27 15.99 -15.54
CA SER A 201 38.72 15.86 -15.39
C SER A 201 39.06 15.38 -13.97
N SER A 202 40.04 14.48 -13.86
CA SER A 202 40.78 14.17 -12.63
C SER A 202 42.14 14.86 -12.63
N LYS A 203 42.75 15.06 -11.45
CA LYS A 203 44.21 15.28 -11.33
C LYS A 203 44.83 14.43 -10.21
N THR A 204 45.60 13.43 -10.67
CA THR A 204 46.93 12.95 -10.22
C THR A 204 47.13 12.51 -8.76
N SER A 205 47.61 11.29 -8.48
CA SER A 205 49.02 10.88 -8.70
C SER A 205 49.27 9.33 -8.67
N LYS A 206 50.51 8.91 -8.97
CA LYS A 206 50.99 7.65 -9.61
C LYS A 206 51.30 6.42 -8.69
N LYS A 207 50.98 5.23 -9.23
CA LYS A 207 51.55 3.83 -9.21
C LYS A 207 52.66 3.38 -8.21
N GLN A 208 52.49 2.19 -7.60
CA GLN A 208 53.30 0.93 -7.83
C GLN A 208 52.73 -0.33 -7.09
N PRO A 209 53.17 -1.58 -7.39
CA PRO A 209 52.31 -2.78 -7.47
C PRO A 209 52.49 -3.83 -6.35
N VAL A 210 51.47 -4.64 -6.06
CA VAL A 210 51.61 -5.95 -5.37
C VAL A 210 50.59 -6.96 -5.92
N LYS A 211 51.06 -8.21 -6.06
CA LYS A 211 50.38 -9.40 -6.61
C LYS A 211 49.16 -9.88 -5.81
N ALA A 212 48.27 -10.48 -6.59
CA ALA A 212 47.12 -11.35 -6.32
C ALA A 212 46.96 -12.03 -4.95
N LEU A 213 45.70 -11.99 -4.47
CA LEU A 213 44.96 -13.07 -3.81
C LEU A 213 43.47 -12.82 -4.07
N SER A 214 42.77 -13.80 -4.67
CA SER A 214 41.30 -13.87 -4.75
C SER A 214 40.74 -14.34 -3.40
N PRO A 215 39.54 -13.88 -3.02
CA PRO A 215 38.37 -14.75 -3.25
C PRO A 215 37.12 -13.98 -3.73
N GLU A 216 36.42 -14.59 -4.68
CA GLU A 216 34.98 -14.51 -4.96
C GLU A 216 34.22 -13.35 -4.29
N SER A 217 34.30 -12.16 -4.89
CA SER A 217 33.34 -11.10 -4.66
C SER A 217 32.20 -11.27 -5.67
N VAL A 218 30.98 -11.44 -5.17
CA VAL A 218 29.76 -11.22 -5.95
C VAL A 218 29.84 -9.79 -6.50
N ASP A 219 30.14 -9.67 -7.80
CA ASP A 219 30.25 -8.38 -8.47
C ASP A 219 28.89 -7.67 -8.38
N ARG A 220 28.81 -6.68 -7.48
CA ARG A 220 27.72 -5.72 -7.39
C ARG A 220 27.80 -4.77 -8.59
N VAL A 221 27.47 -5.26 -9.79
CA VAL A 221 27.30 -4.40 -10.96
C VAL A 221 25.92 -3.75 -10.86
N VAL A 222 25.86 -2.59 -10.22
CA VAL A 222 24.71 -1.68 -10.36
C VAL A 222 24.72 -1.16 -11.79
N PRO A 223 23.70 -1.43 -12.62
CA PRO A 223 23.66 -0.91 -13.99
C PRO A 223 23.61 0.62 -13.97
N GLY A 224 24.45 1.25 -14.79
CA GLY A 224 24.35 2.69 -15.04
C GLY A 224 23.08 3.03 -15.84
N PRO A 225 22.63 4.28 -15.80
CA PRO A 225 21.45 4.71 -16.54
C PRO A 225 21.61 4.44 -18.04
N GLY A 226 20.65 3.71 -18.62
CA GLY A 226 20.60 3.42 -20.06
C GLY A 226 21.34 2.17 -20.54
N LYS A 227 21.81 1.28 -19.65
CA LYS A 227 22.23 -0.08 -20.08
C LYS A 227 21.05 -1.04 -19.95
N GLU A 228 20.57 -1.56 -21.07
CA GLU A 228 19.75 -2.77 -21.11
C GLU A 228 20.57 -3.92 -20.54
N VAL A 229 20.07 -4.52 -19.45
CA VAL A 229 20.64 -5.74 -18.89
C VAL A 229 19.80 -6.88 -19.44
N GLU A 230 20.37 -7.73 -20.31
CA GLU A 230 19.80 -9.04 -20.69
C GLU A 230 19.89 -10.06 -19.54
N ALA A 231 19.38 -9.72 -18.36
CA ALA A 231 19.30 -10.68 -17.26
C ALA A 231 17.88 -10.70 -16.72
N ASP A 232 17.26 -11.87 -16.86
CA ASP A 232 16.06 -12.25 -16.13
C ASP A 232 16.22 -11.83 -14.64
N PRO A 233 15.30 -11.03 -14.07
CA PRO A 233 15.35 -10.70 -12.63
C PRO A 233 15.28 -11.95 -11.74
N ASP A 234 14.82 -13.08 -12.28
CA ASP A 234 14.81 -14.40 -11.66
C ASP A 234 16.03 -15.28 -12.05
N ALA A 235 17.01 -14.74 -12.79
CA ALA A 235 18.17 -15.50 -13.27
C ALA A 235 18.90 -16.23 -12.13
N GLY A 236 18.79 -17.56 -12.14
CA GLY A 236 19.43 -18.42 -11.14
C GLY A 236 18.57 -18.77 -9.92
N VAL A 237 17.31 -18.31 -9.85
CA VAL A 237 16.35 -18.73 -8.82
C VAL A 237 15.57 -19.94 -9.32
N LEU A 238 15.63 -21.04 -8.58
CA LEU A 238 14.87 -22.24 -8.94
C LEU A 238 13.38 -21.99 -8.70
N GLU A 239 12.52 -22.55 -9.55
CA GLU A 239 11.06 -22.43 -9.39
C GLU A 239 10.57 -22.94 -8.03
N SER A 240 11.28 -23.93 -7.46
CA SER A 240 11.04 -24.47 -6.12
C SER A 240 11.39 -23.51 -4.98
N GLU A 241 12.19 -22.49 -5.24
CA GLU A 241 12.58 -21.47 -4.26
C GLU A 241 11.62 -20.28 -4.25
N LYS A 242 10.83 -20.09 -5.32
CA LYS A 242 9.89 -18.98 -5.42
C LYS A 242 8.75 -19.11 -4.40
N VAL A 243 8.36 -17.98 -3.84
CA VAL A 243 7.21 -17.86 -2.95
C VAL A 243 6.01 -17.31 -3.72
N THR A 244 4.82 -17.73 -3.30
CA THR A 244 3.54 -17.25 -3.83
C THR A 244 2.93 -16.32 -2.79
N VAL A 245 2.48 -15.14 -3.18
CA VAL A 245 1.61 -14.31 -2.34
C VAL A 245 0.31 -14.11 -3.10
N VAL A 246 -0.81 -14.44 -2.48
CA VAL A 246 -2.14 -14.16 -3.03
C VAL A 246 -2.85 -13.12 -2.21
N PHE A 247 -3.68 -12.32 -2.87
CA PHE A 247 -4.48 -11.26 -2.27
C PHE A 247 -5.93 -11.41 -2.71
N LEU A 248 -6.84 -11.30 -1.75
CA LEU A 248 -8.28 -11.29 -1.96
C LEU A 248 -8.88 -10.15 -1.15
N CYS A 249 -9.68 -9.29 -1.79
CA CYS A 249 -10.43 -8.27 -1.09
C CYS A 249 -11.84 -8.11 -1.65
N GLU A 250 -12.75 -7.64 -0.80
CA GLU A 250 -14.16 -7.42 -1.12
C GLU A 250 -14.66 -6.14 -0.44
N GLN A 251 -15.45 -5.36 -1.15
CA GLN A 251 -16.16 -4.20 -0.60
C GLN A 251 -17.40 -4.68 0.18
N VAL A 252 -17.25 -4.88 1.49
CA VAL A 252 -18.28 -5.44 2.37
C VAL A 252 -19.31 -4.42 2.84
N SER A 253 -19.00 -3.13 2.78
CA SER A 253 -19.96 -2.04 3.02
C SER A 253 -19.68 -0.85 2.10
N HIS A 254 -20.72 -0.13 1.71
CA HIS A 254 -20.61 1.07 0.87
C HIS A 254 -20.87 2.36 1.66
N HIS A 255 -21.68 2.29 2.72
CA HIS A 255 -22.00 3.42 3.60
C HIS A 255 -21.90 2.99 5.07
N PRO A 256 -20.77 3.27 5.74
CA PRO A 256 -19.53 3.85 5.20
C PRO A 256 -18.78 2.88 4.25
N PRO A 257 -17.89 3.36 3.38
CA PRO A 257 -17.11 2.50 2.49
C PRO A 257 -16.08 1.69 3.29
N ILE A 258 -16.30 0.38 3.38
CA ILE A 258 -15.42 -0.56 4.08
C ILE A 258 -15.11 -1.74 3.15
N SER A 259 -13.84 -2.12 3.09
CA SER A 259 -13.37 -3.32 2.39
C SER A 259 -12.71 -4.29 3.37
N ALA A 260 -12.96 -5.58 3.20
CA ALA A 260 -12.23 -6.64 3.89
C ALA A 260 -11.15 -7.19 2.95
N ALA A 261 -9.98 -7.51 3.49
CA ALA A 261 -8.87 -8.04 2.71
C ALA A 261 -8.12 -9.15 3.46
N TYR A 262 -7.61 -10.11 2.68
CA TYR A 262 -6.82 -11.24 3.14
C TYR A 262 -5.64 -11.50 2.19
N TYR A 263 -4.51 -11.88 2.76
CA TYR A 263 -3.27 -12.22 2.06
C TYR A 263 -2.79 -13.58 2.56
N TYR A 264 -2.19 -14.35 1.67
CA TYR A 264 -1.59 -15.62 2.07
C TYR A 264 -0.35 -15.96 1.26
N CYS A 265 0.68 -16.40 1.97
CA CYS A 265 1.90 -16.98 1.43
C CYS A 265 2.04 -18.42 1.94
N PRO A 266 1.61 -19.43 1.17
CA PRO A 266 1.61 -20.82 1.62
C PRO A 266 3.01 -21.35 1.90
N GLU A 267 4.02 -21.00 1.10
CA GLU A 267 5.39 -21.52 1.26
C GLU A 267 6.05 -21.06 2.56
N LYS A 268 5.67 -19.89 3.05
CA LYS A 268 6.23 -19.28 4.27
C LYS A 268 5.23 -19.29 5.44
N GLY A 269 4.02 -19.80 5.24
CA GLY A 269 2.92 -19.76 6.21
C GLY A 269 2.68 -18.36 6.76
N ILE A 270 2.70 -17.34 5.90
CA ILE A 270 2.39 -15.96 6.27
C ILE A 270 0.96 -15.66 5.87
N GLU A 271 0.16 -15.22 6.83
CA GLU A 271 -1.17 -14.66 6.60
C GLU A 271 -1.13 -13.16 6.88
N ALA A 272 -1.90 -12.38 6.14
CA ALA A 272 -2.19 -11.01 6.56
C ALA A 272 -3.65 -10.68 6.31
N TYR A 273 -4.19 -9.71 7.04
CA TYR A 273 -5.58 -9.29 6.89
C TYR A 273 -5.79 -7.88 7.41
N CYS A 274 -6.79 -7.19 6.86
CA CYS A 274 -7.19 -5.87 7.31
C CYS A 274 -8.62 -5.53 6.90
N MET A 275 -9.26 -4.68 7.69
CA MET A 275 -10.40 -3.88 7.26
C MET A 275 -9.89 -2.52 6.79
N ASP A 276 -10.16 -2.16 5.55
CA ASP A 276 -9.84 -0.81 5.04
C ASP A 276 -11.08 0.09 5.07
N GLN A 277 -10.89 1.27 5.63
CA GLN A 277 -11.87 2.34 5.72
C GLN A 277 -11.12 3.65 5.81
N ILE A 278 -11.34 4.53 4.84
CA ILE A 278 -10.73 5.86 4.80
C ILE A 278 -11.73 6.88 5.33
N ALA A 279 -11.27 7.70 6.28
CA ALA A 279 -12.02 8.82 6.83
C ALA A 279 -11.30 10.14 6.54
N ALA A 280 -12.03 11.12 6.00
CA ALA A 280 -11.52 12.48 5.80
C ALA A 280 -11.65 13.29 7.10
N LYS A 281 -10.55 13.92 7.53
CA LYS A 281 -10.49 14.88 8.62
C LYS A 281 -10.15 16.26 8.05
N VAL A 282 -11.06 17.21 8.16
CA VAL A 282 -10.85 18.58 7.66
C VAL A 282 -10.46 19.50 8.81
N SER A 283 -9.37 20.24 8.64
CA SER A 283 -8.91 21.26 9.58
C SER A 283 -8.52 22.53 8.82
N GLY A 284 -9.37 23.55 8.91
CA GLY A 284 -9.21 24.81 8.16
C GLY A 284 -9.25 24.59 6.64
N MET A 285 -8.16 24.93 5.96
CA MET A 285 -7.98 24.72 4.51
C MET A 285 -7.30 23.39 4.15
N SER A 286 -7.02 22.53 5.13
CA SER A 286 -6.34 21.25 4.92
C SER A 286 -7.32 20.09 5.03
N VAL A 287 -7.26 19.16 4.06
CA VAL A 287 -7.93 17.86 4.11
C VAL A 287 -6.88 16.79 4.38
N LYS A 288 -6.98 16.12 5.53
CA LYS A 288 -6.21 14.91 5.82
C LYS A 288 -7.11 13.69 5.64
N LEU A 289 -6.55 12.62 5.09
CA LEU A 289 -7.17 11.30 5.01
C LEU A 289 -6.52 10.42 6.08
N GLY A 290 -7.30 9.64 6.81
CA GLY A 290 -6.76 8.70 7.80
C GLY A 290 -7.67 7.50 7.99
N PRO A 291 -7.32 6.59 8.90
CA PRO A 291 -8.14 5.42 9.17
C PRO A 291 -9.49 5.80 9.79
N GLY A 292 -10.56 5.17 9.30
CA GLY A 292 -11.89 5.16 9.92
C GLY A 292 -11.98 4.21 11.13
N SER A 293 -13.15 4.16 11.77
CA SER A 293 -13.37 3.37 12.99
C SER A 293 -13.18 1.86 12.79
N SER A 294 -13.49 1.32 11.61
CA SER A 294 -13.34 -0.08 11.25
C SER A 294 -11.89 -0.44 10.89
N ASN A 295 -11.06 0.53 10.49
CA ASN A 295 -9.65 0.28 10.16
C ASN A 295 -8.82 0.20 11.45
N LYS A 296 -8.43 -1.02 11.83
CA LYS A 296 -7.56 -1.30 12.99
C LYS A 296 -6.08 -1.47 12.61
N GLY A 297 -5.72 -1.22 11.35
CA GLY A 297 -4.39 -1.52 10.81
C GLY A 297 -4.36 -2.79 9.97
N ILE A 298 -3.15 -3.18 9.57
CA ILE A 298 -2.85 -4.46 8.92
C ILE A 298 -2.31 -5.41 9.96
N PHE A 299 -2.85 -6.62 10.00
CA PHE A 299 -2.35 -7.69 10.84
C PHE A 299 -1.54 -8.65 9.96
N VAL A 300 -0.31 -8.96 10.38
CA VAL A 300 0.54 -9.96 9.73
C VAL A 300 0.81 -11.07 10.72
N LYS A 301 0.47 -12.30 10.36
CA LYS A 301 0.55 -13.48 11.21
C LYS A 301 1.49 -14.51 10.61
N ILE A 302 2.36 -15.06 11.45
CA ILE A 302 3.20 -16.22 11.13
C ILE A 302 2.43 -17.47 11.59
N ALA A 303 1.74 -18.12 10.65
CA ALA A 303 0.84 -19.24 10.93
C ALA A 303 1.54 -20.61 10.94
N ARG A 304 2.65 -20.75 10.20
CA ARG A 304 3.46 -21.99 10.17
C ARG A 304 4.09 -22.31 11.53
N ASP A 305 4.45 -23.58 11.68
CA ASP A 305 5.26 -24.06 12.81
C ASP A 305 6.67 -23.43 12.82
N GLY A 306 7.31 -23.47 13.99
CA GLY A 306 8.69 -23.02 14.18
C GLY A 306 8.82 -21.60 14.73
N PRO A 307 9.95 -20.92 14.49
CA PRO A 307 10.21 -19.60 15.05
C PRO A 307 9.17 -18.57 14.63
N GLY A 308 8.69 -17.81 15.62
CA GLY A 308 7.62 -16.84 15.45
C GLY A 308 6.23 -17.44 15.30
N GLN A 309 6.04 -18.75 15.50
CA GLN A 309 4.73 -19.39 15.38
C GLN A 309 3.66 -18.65 16.19
N ASN A 310 2.54 -18.36 15.53
CA ASN A 310 1.40 -17.61 16.03
C ASN A 310 1.69 -16.15 16.41
N GLU A 311 2.89 -15.62 16.15
CA GLU A 311 3.12 -14.17 16.25
C GLU A 311 2.20 -13.45 15.27
N GLU A 312 1.48 -12.45 15.78
CA GLU A 312 0.64 -11.55 15.01
C GLU A 312 1.14 -10.14 15.28
N TYR A 313 1.44 -9.40 14.20
CA TYR A 313 1.87 -8.01 14.25
C TYR A 313 0.77 -7.10 13.74
N GLN A 314 0.33 -6.15 14.55
CA GLN A 314 -0.61 -5.11 14.14
C GLN A 314 0.16 -3.85 13.73
N ILE A 315 -0.06 -3.38 12.50
CA ILE A 315 0.53 -2.16 11.93
C ILE A 315 -0.59 -1.13 11.75
N THR A 316 -0.62 -0.06 12.55
CA THR A 316 -1.67 0.97 12.43
C THR A 316 -1.44 1.87 11.21
N HIS A 317 -2.50 2.48 10.67
CA HIS A 317 -2.37 3.42 9.55
C HIS A 317 -2.10 4.86 10.01
N PRO A 318 -1.21 5.60 9.32
CA PRO A 318 -1.03 7.02 9.56
C PRO A 318 -2.15 7.85 8.88
N ALA A 319 -2.14 9.15 9.12
CA ALA A 319 -2.87 10.09 8.28
C ALA A 319 -1.99 10.56 7.10
N ALA A 320 -2.61 10.84 5.96
CA ALA A 320 -1.98 11.41 4.78
C ALA A 320 -2.67 12.73 4.37
N ALA A 321 -1.93 13.62 3.73
CA ALA A 321 -2.46 14.87 3.19
C ALA A 321 -1.92 15.10 1.77
N VAL A 322 -2.70 15.80 0.95
CA VAL A 322 -2.28 16.22 -0.39
C VAL A 322 -1.87 17.68 -0.35
N ASN A 323 -0.62 17.95 -0.67
CA ASN A 323 -0.02 19.28 -0.68
C ASN A 323 0.27 19.77 -2.10
N GLY A 324 0.69 21.03 -2.22
CA GLY A 324 1.13 21.62 -3.48
C GLY A 324 0.01 21.94 -4.48
N ILE A 325 -1.24 21.80 -4.04
CA ILE A 325 -2.46 22.13 -4.78
C ILE A 325 -2.41 23.53 -5.40
N LEU A 326 -2.04 24.55 -4.61
CA LEU A 326 -1.95 25.95 -5.07
C LEU A 326 -0.93 26.17 -6.20
N LYS A 327 0.09 25.30 -6.29
CA LYS A 327 1.20 25.41 -7.24
C LYS A 327 1.05 24.46 -8.44
N GLY A 328 -0.05 23.69 -8.53
CA GLY A 328 -0.24 22.68 -9.58
C GLY A 328 0.70 21.45 -9.48
N SER A 329 1.52 21.38 -8.43
CA SER A 329 2.50 20.31 -8.19
C SER A 329 2.08 19.51 -6.97
N TYR A 330 1.23 18.51 -7.18
CA TYR A 330 0.66 17.70 -6.10
C TYR A 330 1.67 16.71 -5.53
N TYR A 331 1.73 16.59 -4.20
CA TYR A 331 2.51 15.57 -3.50
C TYR A 331 1.83 15.13 -2.20
N GLY A 332 2.01 13.87 -1.82
CA GLY A 332 1.49 13.32 -0.57
C GLY A 332 2.46 13.55 0.60
N THR A 333 1.94 13.86 1.79
CA THR A 333 2.70 13.81 3.04
C THR A 333 2.00 12.92 4.05
N ILE A 334 2.77 12.20 4.86
CA ILE A 334 2.28 11.37 5.95
C ILE A 334 2.51 12.10 7.28
N SER A 335 1.58 11.95 8.22
CA SER A 335 1.67 12.45 9.60
C SER A 335 1.17 11.39 10.60
N ASP A 336 1.30 11.70 11.89
CA ASP A 336 0.96 10.84 13.04
C ASP A 336 2.02 9.76 13.36
N VAL A 337 1.77 9.04 14.46
CA VAL A 337 2.61 7.92 14.90
C VAL A 337 1.98 6.61 14.48
N VAL A 338 2.70 5.83 13.66
CA VAL A 338 2.35 4.44 13.36
C VAL A 338 2.90 3.54 14.47
N GLN A 339 2.06 2.63 14.96
CA GLN A 339 2.43 1.63 15.94
C GLN A 339 2.54 0.27 15.23
N VAL A 340 3.64 -0.44 15.48
CA VAL A 340 3.82 -1.84 15.09
C VAL A 340 3.88 -2.66 16.36
N ILE A 341 2.86 -3.49 16.61
CA ILE A 341 2.65 -4.15 17.90
C ILE A 341 2.65 -5.66 17.68
N CYS A 342 3.62 -6.37 18.27
CA CYS A 342 3.57 -7.83 18.35
C CYS A 342 2.57 -8.23 19.45
N ARG A 343 1.46 -8.85 19.06
CA ARG A 343 0.35 -9.26 19.95
C ARG A 343 0.28 -10.76 20.18
N GLY A 344 0.62 -11.55 19.16
CA GLY A 344 0.56 -13.02 19.19
C GLY A 344 1.84 -13.71 19.65
N GLY A 345 1.92 -15.01 19.42
CA GLY A 345 3.10 -15.85 19.62
C GLY A 345 3.10 -16.59 20.96
N GLU A 346 4.29 -16.96 21.42
CA GLU A 346 4.46 -17.58 22.74
C GLU A 346 3.83 -16.72 23.85
N LYS A 347 3.28 -17.39 24.87
CA LYS A 347 2.71 -16.74 26.06
C LYS A 347 3.83 -16.23 26.97
N THR A 348 4.45 -15.15 26.54
CA THR A 348 5.49 -14.43 27.27
C THR A 348 4.88 -13.28 28.07
N THR A 349 5.56 -12.87 29.14
CA THR A 349 5.18 -11.69 29.94
C THR A 349 5.45 -10.37 29.20
N THR A 350 6.31 -10.41 28.17
CA THR A 350 6.70 -9.22 27.41
C THR A 350 6.71 -9.49 25.92
N LYS A 351 6.44 -8.45 25.13
CA LYS A 351 6.47 -8.46 23.66
C LYS A 351 7.12 -7.19 23.11
N LEU A 352 7.37 -7.19 21.80
CA LEU A 352 7.97 -6.05 21.11
C LEU A 352 6.90 -5.10 20.56
N LYS A 353 7.18 -3.81 20.67
CA LYS A 353 6.41 -2.74 20.04
C LYS A 353 7.37 -1.71 19.42
N ALA A 354 6.98 -1.15 18.29
CA ALA A 354 7.69 -0.04 17.66
C ALA A 354 6.75 1.15 17.43
N LEU A 355 7.31 2.35 17.53
CA LEU A 355 6.63 3.61 17.22
C LEU A 355 7.39 4.30 16.10
N LEU A 356 6.68 4.67 15.03
CA LEU A 356 7.20 5.40 13.87
C LEU A 356 6.53 6.77 13.82
N ASP A 357 7.27 7.82 14.15
CA ASP A 357 6.83 9.21 14.21
C ASP A 357 7.12 9.92 12.88
N TYR A 358 6.08 10.04 12.04
CA TYR A 358 6.15 10.76 10.77
C TYR A 358 6.10 12.26 11.00
N LYS A 359 7.19 12.95 10.66
CA LYS A 359 7.33 14.38 10.93
C LYS A 359 6.53 15.20 9.93
N GLU A 360 5.68 16.07 10.45
CA GLU A 360 4.98 17.06 9.64
C GLU A 360 5.95 18.08 9.04
N GLU A 361 5.74 18.46 7.78
CA GLU A 361 6.53 19.49 7.13
C GLU A 361 6.17 20.86 7.70
N SER A 362 7.16 21.58 8.25
CA SER A 362 6.98 22.97 8.68
C SER A 362 7.05 23.92 7.48
N TRP A 363 6.26 25.01 7.53
CA TRP A 363 6.25 26.06 6.51
C TRP A 363 7.60 26.80 6.37
N LEU A 364 8.48 26.72 7.38
CA LEU A 364 9.80 27.36 7.47
C LEU A 364 10.95 26.35 7.34
N GLY A 365 11.11 25.72 6.18
CA GLY A 365 12.28 24.89 5.85
C GLY A 365 12.44 23.59 6.68
N LYS A 366 13.27 22.67 6.16
CA LYS A 366 13.18 21.20 6.27
C LYS A 366 13.13 20.61 7.70
N PRO A 367 12.32 19.55 7.90
CA PRO A 367 12.45 18.29 7.15
C PRO A 367 11.29 17.92 6.20
N LYS A 368 11.65 17.35 5.04
CA LYS A 368 10.69 16.72 4.12
C LYS A 368 10.74 15.21 4.31
N PHE A 369 9.58 14.60 4.46
CA PHE A 369 9.39 13.15 4.53
C PHE A 369 10.22 12.41 5.61
N LEU A 370 10.57 13.07 6.72
CA LEU A 370 11.31 12.40 7.78
C LEU A 370 10.42 11.50 8.63
N VAL A 371 11.03 10.44 9.13
CA VAL A 371 10.47 9.55 10.14
C VAL A 371 11.54 9.24 11.18
N ASP A 372 11.17 9.33 12.45
CA ASP A 372 11.96 8.81 13.58
C ASP A 372 11.23 7.60 14.16
N GLY A 373 11.93 6.70 14.83
CA GLY A 373 11.26 5.62 15.53
C GLY A 373 12.07 4.97 16.63
N ILE A 374 11.36 4.20 17.45
CA ILE A 374 11.94 3.37 18.49
C ILE A 374 11.35 1.96 18.43
N ILE A 375 12.15 0.98 18.81
CA ILE A 375 11.72 -0.40 19.11
C ILE A 375 11.94 -0.62 20.59
N TYR A 376 10.95 -1.13 21.30
CA TYR A 376 11.03 -1.36 22.73
C TYR A 376 10.25 -2.59 23.16
N ARG A 377 10.51 -3.04 24.38
CA ARG A 377 9.80 -4.14 25.02
C ARG A 377 8.71 -3.59 25.94
N TYR A 378 7.49 -4.12 25.81
CA TYR A 378 6.38 -3.80 26.69
C TYR A 378 5.87 -5.05 27.42
N THR A 379 5.28 -4.85 28.59
CA THR A 379 4.68 -5.91 29.42
C THR A 379 3.23 -6.12 28.99
N VAL A 380 2.87 -7.36 28.65
CA VAL A 380 1.49 -7.71 28.25
C VAL A 380 0.57 -7.63 29.46
N GLY A 381 -0.58 -6.98 29.31
CA GLY A 381 -1.54 -6.74 30.38
C GLY A 381 -1.22 -5.55 31.27
N ASN A 382 -0.14 -4.81 30.99
CA ASN A 382 0.12 -3.52 31.63
C ASN A 382 -0.48 -2.39 30.79
N GLU A 383 -1.60 -1.83 31.24
CA GLU A 383 -2.35 -0.78 30.53
C GLU A 383 -1.51 0.46 30.20
N GLU A 384 -0.58 0.84 31.09
CA GLU A 384 0.28 2.00 30.86
C GLU A 384 1.26 1.74 29.71
N GLU A 385 1.96 0.60 29.75
CA GLU A 385 2.96 0.25 28.72
C GLU A 385 2.32 0.00 27.35
N GLU A 386 1.15 -0.63 27.34
CA GLU A 386 0.34 -0.84 26.14
C GLU A 386 -0.17 0.48 25.55
N GLY A 387 -0.52 1.43 26.41
CA GLY A 387 -1.01 2.77 26.09
C GLY A 387 0.06 3.77 25.62
N TRP A 388 1.34 3.43 25.65
CA TRP A 388 2.38 4.31 25.12
C TRP A 388 2.24 4.47 23.60
N THR A 389 2.13 5.71 23.16
CA THR A 389 1.93 6.11 21.75
C THR A 389 3.00 7.09 21.27
N LYS A 390 3.87 7.58 22.17
CA LYS A 390 4.94 8.51 21.84
C LYS A 390 6.26 8.03 22.44
N ALA A 391 7.35 8.18 21.70
CA ALA A 391 8.67 7.72 22.13
C ALA A 391 9.09 8.28 23.51
N LYS A 392 8.72 9.53 23.82
CA LYS A 392 9.00 10.17 25.11
C LYS A 392 8.33 9.53 26.33
N GLN A 393 7.30 8.71 26.11
CA GLN A 393 6.61 7.98 27.19
C GLN A 393 7.35 6.69 27.56
N VAL A 394 8.23 6.20 26.68
CA VAL A 394 8.90 4.91 26.85
C VAL A 394 10.18 5.11 27.68
N PRO A 395 10.33 4.39 28.81
CA PRO A 395 11.55 4.40 29.60
C PRO A 395 12.77 3.95 28.78
N ALA A 396 13.91 4.63 28.94
CA ALA A 396 15.12 4.39 28.15
C ALA A 396 15.70 2.98 28.33
N ASP A 397 15.46 2.34 29.48
CA ASP A 397 15.87 0.96 29.76
C ASP A 397 15.12 -0.06 28.88
N LYS A 398 13.85 0.19 28.56
CA LYS A 398 13.00 -0.68 27.71
C LYS A 398 13.26 -0.55 26.22
N ILE A 399 13.89 0.54 25.77
CA ILE A 399 14.23 0.74 24.36
C ILE A 399 15.31 -0.26 23.94
N LEU A 400 15.09 -0.93 22.81
CA LEU A 400 16.00 -1.91 22.21
C LEU A 400 16.68 -1.40 20.94
N GLY A 401 16.09 -0.41 20.27
CA GLY A 401 16.64 0.16 19.05
C GLY A 401 15.96 1.44 18.62
N TYR A 402 16.60 2.12 17.69
CA TYR A 402 16.18 3.41 17.14
C TYR A 402 16.11 3.29 15.61
N LEU A 403 15.18 4.02 15.02
CA LEU A 403 15.04 4.20 13.58
C LEU A 403 15.10 5.69 13.26
N GLU A 404 15.64 6.03 12.10
CA GLU A 404 15.52 7.35 11.51
C GLU A 404 15.66 7.26 9.99
N GLY A 405 15.16 8.27 9.28
CA GLY A 405 15.40 8.37 7.84
C GLY A 405 14.34 9.16 7.11
N CYS A 406 14.28 8.93 5.82
CA CYS A 406 13.30 9.53 4.92
C CYS A 406 12.42 8.41 4.35
N TRP A 407 11.11 8.46 4.63
CA TRP A 407 10.17 7.41 4.22
C TRP A 407 9.89 7.41 2.71
N MET A 408 10.44 8.38 1.96
CA MET A 408 10.46 8.35 0.49
C MET A 408 11.78 7.80 -0.08
N LYS A 409 12.81 7.60 0.76
CA LYS A 409 14.18 7.34 0.31
C LYS A 409 14.81 6.14 1.00
N GLN A 410 15.29 6.32 2.23
CA GLN A 410 16.05 5.31 2.94
C GLN A 410 15.76 5.44 4.43
N ILE A 411 15.54 4.29 5.06
CA ILE A 411 15.38 4.14 6.50
C ILE A 411 16.58 3.37 7.05
N ARG A 412 17.12 3.83 8.18
CA ARG A 412 18.20 3.16 8.91
C ARG A 412 17.80 2.88 10.34
N TYR A 413 18.45 1.89 10.95
CA TYR A 413 18.25 1.52 12.33
C TYR A 413 19.57 1.29 13.05
N LYS A 414 19.55 1.41 14.38
CA LYS A 414 20.64 0.97 15.26
C LYS A 414 20.06 0.33 16.50
N LEU A 415 20.67 -0.75 16.98
CA LEU A 415 20.27 -1.34 18.25
C LEU A 415 20.91 -0.60 19.42
N LYS A 416 20.30 -0.71 20.60
CA LYS A 416 20.81 -0.10 21.82
C LYS A 416 22.24 -0.59 22.11
N GLY A 417 23.14 0.34 22.37
CA GLY A 417 24.56 0.06 22.58
C GLY A 417 25.41 0.02 21.30
N GLN A 418 24.81 -0.06 20.12
CA GLN A 418 25.53 0.03 18.85
C GLN A 418 25.82 1.48 18.48
N LYS A 419 27.00 1.72 17.90
CA LYS A 419 27.43 3.05 17.42
C LYS A 419 27.06 3.29 15.95
N GLU A 420 27.06 2.23 15.16
CA GLU A 420 26.85 2.29 13.72
C GLU A 420 25.37 2.11 13.38
N TRP A 421 24.92 2.88 12.38
CA TRP A 421 23.60 2.72 11.78
C TRP A 421 23.69 1.74 10.62
N LYS A 422 22.71 0.84 10.54
CA LYS A 422 22.54 -0.11 9.44
C LYS A 422 21.34 0.29 8.59
N VAL A 423 21.38 0.02 7.28
CA VAL A 423 20.23 0.28 6.43
C VAL A 423 19.13 -0.74 6.77
N LEU A 424 17.94 -0.24 7.11
CA LEU A 424 16.76 -1.10 7.27
C LEU A 424 16.20 -1.44 5.89
N LEU A 425 15.97 -0.40 5.10
CA LEU A 425 15.40 -0.47 3.77
C LEU A 425 15.79 0.76 2.96
N ASP A 426 16.27 0.54 1.74
CA ASP A 426 16.52 1.60 0.76
C ASP A 426 15.41 1.58 -0.29
N LEU A 427 14.41 2.43 -0.11
CA LEU A 427 13.24 2.54 -0.97
C LEU A 427 13.63 3.03 -2.36
N ASP A 428 14.73 3.79 -2.51
CA ASP A 428 15.25 4.27 -3.80
C ASP A 428 15.62 3.15 -4.76
N GLN A 429 15.95 1.98 -4.22
CA GLN A 429 16.35 0.82 -5.01
C GLN A 429 15.13 -0.05 -5.40
N LEU A 430 13.96 0.18 -4.82
CA LEU A 430 12.79 -0.66 -5.00
C LEU A 430 11.88 -0.14 -6.11
N ALA A 431 11.59 -0.95 -7.13
CA ALA A 431 10.42 -0.77 -7.98
C ALA A 431 9.21 -1.53 -7.42
N LEU A 432 8.02 -1.21 -7.93
CA LEU A 432 6.80 -1.97 -7.65
C LEU A 432 6.92 -3.36 -8.27
N ILE A 433 6.52 -4.41 -7.54
CA ILE A 433 6.40 -5.74 -8.12
C ILE A 433 5.08 -5.81 -8.90
N PRO A 434 5.10 -6.06 -10.23
CA PRO A 434 3.89 -6.23 -11.00
C PRO A 434 3.07 -7.39 -10.42
N LYS A 435 1.78 -7.12 -10.20
CA LYS A 435 0.82 -8.14 -9.78
C LYS A 435 0.29 -8.88 -10.99
N ASP A 436 0.15 -10.19 -10.85
CA ASP A 436 -0.52 -11.03 -11.82
C ASP A 436 -2.03 -11.05 -11.52
N VAL A 437 -2.83 -10.83 -12.56
CA VAL A 437 -4.29 -10.70 -12.46
C VAL A 437 -4.89 -11.43 -13.65
N ARG A 438 -5.95 -12.20 -13.40
CA ARG A 438 -6.72 -12.89 -14.45
C ARG A 438 -7.05 -11.97 -15.64
N PRO A 439 -6.99 -12.48 -16.88
CA PRO A 439 -7.54 -11.80 -18.04
C PRO A 439 -9.02 -11.45 -17.86
N LEU A 440 -9.48 -10.34 -18.45
CA LEU A 440 -10.85 -9.83 -18.28
C LEU A 440 -11.97 -10.82 -18.66
N HIS A 441 -11.69 -11.78 -19.54
CA HIS A 441 -12.67 -12.80 -19.95
C HIS A 441 -12.79 -13.97 -18.96
N GLU A 442 -11.84 -14.11 -18.03
CA GLU A 442 -11.86 -15.09 -16.94
C GLU A 442 -12.32 -14.47 -15.61
N GLN A 443 -12.58 -13.16 -15.60
CA GLN A 443 -13.02 -12.43 -14.41
C GLN A 443 -14.54 -12.48 -14.25
N ASP A 444 -14.98 -12.55 -12.98
CA ASP A 444 -16.40 -12.44 -12.63
C ASP A 444 -16.93 -11.01 -12.94
N GLU A 445 -18.24 -10.87 -13.17
CA GLU A 445 -18.85 -9.56 -13.49
C GLU A 445 -18.62 -8.47 -12.42
N HIS A 446 -18.46 -8.89 -11.17
CA HIS A 446 -18.22 -8.00 -10.02
C HIS A 446 -16.74 -7.95 -9.61
N GLU A 447 -15.84 -8.55 -10.39
CA GLU A 447 -14.39 -8.40 -10.19
C GLU A 447 -13.96 -7.01 -10.69
N SER A 448 -13.15 -6.29 -9.91
CA SER A 448 -12.95 -4.84 -10.06
C SER A 448 -12.59 -4.39 -11.48
N ARG A 449 -11.65 -5.07 -12.16
CA ARG A 449 -11.25 -4.65 -13.52
C ARG A 449 -12.36 -4.88 -14.54
N LYS A 450 -13.14 -5.96 -14.38
CA LYS A 450 -14.27 -6.26 -15.25
C LYS A 450 -15.43 -5.30 -15.02
N LEU A 451 -15.76 -5.02 -13.77
CA LEU A 451 -16.82 -4.08 -13.40
C LEU A 451 -16.56 -2.67 -13.94
N TRP A 452 -15.30 -2.22 -13.87
CA TRP A 452 -14.87 -0.87 -14.25
C TRP A 452 -14.25 -0.76 -15.64
N GLU A 453 -14.26 -1.84 -16.45
CA GLU A 453 -13.60 -1.95 -17.77
C GLU A 453 -13.86 -0.73 -18.65
N SER A 454 -15.14 -0.38 -18.86
CA SER A 454 -15.54 0.74 -19.71
C SER A 454 -15.08 2.11 -19.19
N VAL A 455 -14.98 2.28 -17.87
CA VAL A 455 -14.47 3.52 -17.28
C VAL A 455 -12.96 3.61 -17.49
N THR A 456 -12.25 2.52 -17.26
CA THR A 456 -10.79 2.43 -17.41
C THR A 456 -10.36 2.63 -18.86
N GLU A 457 -10.97 1.97 -19.83
CA GLU A 457 -10.66 2.13 -21.25
C GLU A 457 -10.87 3.56 -21.74
N ASN A 458 -11.98 4.19 -21.34
CA ASN A 458 -12.26 5.58 -21.71
C ASN A 458 -11.28 6.56 -21.06
N LEU A 459 -10.84 6.33 -19.83
CA LEU A 459 -9.84 7.16 -19.17
C LEU A 459 -8.46 7.04 -19.82
N ILE A 460 -8.03 5.81 -20.13
CA ILE A 460 -6.77 5.55 -20.84
C ILE A 460 -6.80 6.23 -22.22
N SER A 461 -7.93 6.13 -22.92
CA SER A 461 -8.15 6.77 -24.22
C SER A 461 -8.38 8.28 -24.13
N LYS A 462 -8.39 8.87 -22.92
CA LYS A 462 -8.66 10.30 -22.66
C LYS A 462 -10.05 10.76 -23.15
N ASN A 463 -11.00 9.84 -23.25
CA ASN A 463 -12.41 10.10 -23.56
C ASN A 463 -13.19 10.44 -22.29
N TRP A 464 -12.86 11.58 -21.66
CA TRP A 464 -13.37 11.97 -20.32
C TRP A 464 -14.90 11.99 -20.23
N GLY A 465 -15.59 12.44 -21.28
CA GLY A 465 -17.06 12.48 -21.31
C GLY A 465 -17.70 11.09 -21.27
N GLU A 466 -17.17 10.14 -22.04
CA GLU A 466 -17.66 8.76 -22.05
C GLU A 466 -17.28 7.99 -20.78
N ALA A 467 -16.10 8.28 -20.21
CA ALA A 467 -15.71 7.77 -18.90
C ALA A 467 -16.72 8.19 -17.81
N THR A 468 -17.14 9.45 -17.81
CA THR A 468 -18.11 9.96 -16.84
C THR A 468 -19.51 9.36 -17.02
N LYS A 469 -19.98 9.19 -18.26
CA LYS A 469 -21.25 8.49 -18.54
C LYS A 469 -21.21 7.03 -18.08
N SER A 470 -20.12 6.32 -18.37
CA SER A 470 -19.92 4.93 -17.97
C SER A 470 -19.91 4.80 -16.45
N LYS A 471 -19.18 5.68 -15.75
CA LYS A 471 -19.13 5.75 -14.29
C LYS A 471 -20.51 6.00 -13.69
N GLN A 472 -21.23 7.00 -14.19
CA GLN A 472 -22.59 7.32 -13.72
C GLN A 472 -23.56 6.16 -13.92
N THR A 473 -23.43 5.41 -15.01
CA THR A 473 -24.25 4.23 -15.29
C THR A 473 -24.03 3.13 -14.24
N ILE A 474 -22.77 2.84 -13.90
CA ILE A 474 -22.42 1.86 -12.85
C ILE A 474 -22.94 2.33 -11.49
N GLU A 475 -22.69 3.60 -11.13
CA GLU A 475 -23.14 4.17 -9.86
C GLU A 475 -24.67 4.17 -9.73
N GLN A 476 -25.40 4.45 -10.82
CA GLN A 476 -26.86 4.40 -10.82
C GLN A 476 -27.38 2.97 -10.60
N ARG A 477 -26.80 1.97 -11.29
CA ARG A 477 -27.16 0.56 -11.06
C ARG A 477 -26.95 0.14 -9.60
N GLN A 478 -25.89 0.62 -8.97
CA GLN A 478 -25.65 0.36 -7.55
C GLN A 478 -26.69 1.03 -6.65
N ARG A 479 -27.14 2.24 -6.96
CA ARG A 479 -28.24 2.91 -6.25
C ARG A 479 -29.55 2.14 -6.40
N ASP A 480 -29.87 1.68 -7.60
CA ASP A 480 -31.10 0.94 -7.88
C ASP A 480 -31.11 -0.39 -7.10
N LYS A 481 -30.01 -1.15 -7.12
CA LYS A 481 -29.85 -2.39 -6.33
C LYS A 481 -29.97 -2.12 -4.83
N ALA A 482 -29.42 -1.01 -4.32
CA ALA A 482 -29.53 -0.66 -2.91
C ALA A 482 -30.98 -0.31 -2.52
N ALA A 483 -31.69 0.43 -3.36
CA ALA A 483 -33.10 0.74 -3.16
C ALA A 483 -33.97 -0.53 -3.16
N GLU A 484 -33.70 -1.47 -4.08
CA GLU A 484 -34.40 -2.76 -4.13
C GLU A 484 -34.20 -3.57 -2.85
N ARG A 485 -32.95 -3.71 -2.36
CA ARG A 485 -32.66 -4.39 -1.09
C ARG A 485 -33.39 -3.74 0.08
N LYS A 486 -33.41 -2.40 0.12
CA LYS A 486 -34.13 -1.64 1.15
C LYS A 486 -35.64 -1.92 1.11
N THR A 487 -36.24 -1.97 -0.07
CA THR A 487 -37.66 -2.32 -0.22
C THR A 487 -37.97 -3.75 0.24
N LYS A 488 -37.02 -4.69 0.06
CA LYS A 488 -37.16 -6.08 0.51
C LYS A 488 -36.77 -6.32 1.98
N GLY A 489 -36.15 -5.35 2.65
CA GLY A 489 -35.59 -5.54 3.99
C GLY A 489 -34.39 -6.47 4.03
N GLU A 490 -33.66 -6.59 2.92
CA GLU A 490 -32.50 -7.46 2.78
C GLU A 490 -31.20 -6.71 3.12
N THR A 491 -30.29 -7.37 3.83
CA THR A 491 -28.92 -6.88 4.05
C THR A 491 -27.97 -7.55 3.06
N HIS A 492 -26.93 -6.81 2.63
CA HIS A 492 -25.88 -7.41 1.80
C HIS A 492 -25.08 -8.42 2.63
N GLN A 493 -24.86 -9.60 2.05
CA GLN A 493 -23.96 -10.60 2.59
C GLN A 493 -22.71 -10.64 1.71
N ALA A 494 -21.55 -10.44 2.33
CA ALA A 494 -20.27 -10.57 1.66
C ALA A 494 -20.07 -12.03 1.22
N ARG A 495 -19.52 -12.22 0.03
CA ARG A 495 -19.30 -13.53 -0.58
C ARG A 495 -18.11 -14.24 0.06
N TYR A 496 -17.01 -13.52 0.24
CA TYR A 496 -15.72 -14.10 0.62
C TYR A 496 -15.38 -13.92 2.09
N PHE A 497 -16.09 -13.06 2.81
CA PHE A 497 -15.81 -12.74 4.20
C PHE A 497 -17.02 -12.94 5.13
N GLN A 498 -16.75 -13.45 6.33
CA GLN A 498 -17.73 -13.58 7.40
C GLN A 498 -18.09 -12.19 7.96
N PRO A 499 -19.33 -11.96 8.44
CA PRO A 499 -19.83 -10.62 8.79
C PRO A 499 -19.22 -10.01 10.08
N ASP A 500 -18.35 -10.72 10.79
CA ASP A 500 -17.70 -10.27 12.02
C ASP A 500 -16.39 -9.53 11.71
N TYR A 501 -16.40 -8.20 11.86
CA TYR A 501 -15.30 -7.30 11.51
C TYR A 501 -14.81 -6.44 12.69
N GLU A 502 -15.35 -6.61 13.90
CA GLU A 502 -15.21 -5.64 15.00
C GLU A 502 -13.75 -5.40 15.40
N ASP A 503 -12.96 -6.46 15.40
CA ASP A 503 -11.56 -6.43 15.82
C ASP A 503 -10.59 -6.08 14.68
N GLY A 504 -11.11 -5.87 13.47
CA GLY A 504 -10.34 -5.57 12.26
C GLY A 504 -9.72 -6.78 11.56
N ARG A 505 -10.08 -8.01 11.96
CA ARG A 505 -9.51 -9.27 11.44
C ARG A 505 -10.54 -10.07 10.64
N PRO A 506 -10.78 -9.71 9.37
CA PRO A 506 -11.77 -10.41 8.56
C PRO A 506 -11.44 -11.90 8.40
N LYS A 507 -12.46 -12.75 8.55
CA LYS A 507 -12.35 -14.20 8.38
C LYS A 507 -12.95 -14.61 7.04
N LEU A 508 -12.30 -15.52 6.34
CA LEU A 508 -12.80 -16.04 5.06
C LEU A 508 -14.04 -16.93 5.25
N THR A 509 -14.96 -16.88 4.30
CA THR A 509 -15.98 -17.91 4.09
C THR A 509 -15.37 -19.12 3.38
N ASN A 510 -16.14 -20.21 3.23
CA ASN A 510 -15.71 -21.34 2.40
C ASN A 510 -15.46 -20.92 0.94
N GLU A 511 -16.26 -20.00 0.39
CA GLU A 511 -16.03 -19.44 -0.95
C GLU A 511 -14.75 -18.58 -0.98
N GLY A 512 -14.47 -17.84 0.08
CA GLY A 512 -13.23 -17.06 0.23
C GLY A 512 -11.98 -17.94 0.26
N GLN A 513 -12.02 -19.04 1.01
CA GLN A 513 -10.94 -20.03 1.06
C GLN A 513 -10.72 -20.67 -0.31
N LYS A 514 -11.80 -21.11 -0.97
CA LYS A 514 -11.72 -21.68 -2.32
C LYS A 514 -11.14 -20.69 -3.33
N ALA A 515 -11.61 -19.44 -3.32
CA ALA A 515 -11.09 -18.40 -4.23
C ALA A 515 -9.59 -18.14 -4.03
N LEU A 516 -9.10 -18.25 -2.80
CA LEU A 516 -7.68 -18.15 -2.46
C LEU A 516 -6.88 -19.34 -3.00
N GLU A 517 -7.38 -20.56 -2.81
CA GLU A 517 -6.78 -21.80 -3.32
C GLU A 517 -6.72 -21.83 -4.84
N ASP A 518 -7.81 -21.46 -5.52
CA ASP A 518 -7.89 -21.35 -6.98
C ASP A 518 -6.84 -20.35 -7.51
N GLU A 519 -6.66 -19.21 -6.82
CA GLU A 519 -5.64 -18.21 -7.18
C GLU A 519 -4.20 -18.75 -7.02
N ILE A 520 -3.94 -19.53 -5.96
CA ILE A 520 -2.64 -20.16 -5.73
C ILE A 520 -2.33 -21.17 -6.83
N GLN A 521 -3.30 -22.02 -7.20
CA GLN A 521 -3.14 -23.00 -8.28
C GLN A 521 -2.88 -22.31 -9.62
N ARG A 522 -3.68 -21.29 -9.96
CA ARG A 522 -3.51 -20.48 -11.17
C ARG A 522 -2.11 -19.87 -11.25
N CYS A 523 -1.65 -19.26 -10.16
CA CYS A 523 -0.34 -18.61 -10.09
C CYS A 523 0.82 -19.61 -10.24
N ARG A 524 0.61 -20.88 -9.88
CA ARG A 524 1.57 -21.97 -10.02
C ARG A 524 1.48 -22.70 -11.37
N GLY A 525 0.52 -22.33 -12.22
CA GLY A 525 0.26 -23.01 -13.49
C GLY A 525 -0.27 -24.44 -13.31
N GLN A 526 -1.01 -24.70 -12.22
CA GLN A 526 -1.56 -26.01 -11.84
C GLN A 526 -3.03 -26.16 -12.21
#